data_AF-A0A1B9ASV5-F1
#
_entry.id   AF-A0A1B9ASV5-F1
#
_cell.length_a   1.000
_cell.length_b   1.000
_cell.length_c   1.000
_cell.angle_alpha   90.00
_cell.angle_beta   90.00
_cell.angle_gamma   90.00
#
_symmetry.space_group_name_H-M   'P 1'
#
loop_
_entity.id
_entity.type
_entity.pdbx_description
1 polymer ?
#
loop_
_entity_poly.entity_id
_entity_poly.type
_entity_poly.pdbx_seq_one_letter_code
_entity_poly.pdbx_strand_id
1 'polypeptide(L)'
;MKRSIPYFEALVSILSYYLAMVCMFNNDMFQQLPELYGTLSQLGSETLFALIFFSAATIKVIGLVINSYVMRKFGLGLSALIYLIIAVSYATSEMSLNWGAGIFFLLSAFSLLNIFEVRHTKLME
;
A
#
# COMPACT_ATOMS: atom_id res chain seq x y z
N MET A 1 -7.93 28.10 -2.42
CA MET A 1 -6.48 27.83 -2.58
C MET A 1 -6.32 26.59 -3.46
N LYS A 2 -5.75 26.76 -4.66
CA LYS A 2 -5.36 25.64 -5.54
C LYS A 2 -4.30 24.81 -4.81
N ARG A 3 -4.52 23.51 -4.59
CA ARG A 3 -3.49 22.62 -4.02
C ARG A 3 -2.83 21.83 -5.14
N SER A 4 -1.50 21.83 -5.11
CA SER A 4 -0.62 21.01 -5.95
C SER A 4 -0.96 19.53 -5.85
N ILE A 5 -0.48 18.74 -6.82
CA ILE A 5 -0.57 17.27 -6.79
C ILE A 5 -0.13 16.77 -5.41
N PRO A 6 -0.91 15.90 -4.76
CA PRO A 6 -0.55 15.34 -3.47
C PRO A 6 0.61 14.34 -3.65
N TYR A 7 1.84 14.84 -3.52
CA TYR A 7 3.06 14.04 -3.74
C TYR A 7 3.09 12.75 -2.94
N PHE A 8 2.62 12.78 -1.69
CA PHE A 8 2.57 11.58 -0.86
C PHE A 8 1.59 10.53 -1.39
N GLU A 9 0.39 10.91 -1.82
CA GLU A 9 -0.58 9.98 -2.40
C GLU A 9 -0.06 9.36 -3.70
N ALA A 10 0.64 10.16 -4.51
CA ALA A 10 1.32 9.68 -5.71
C ALA A 10 2.43 8.69 -5.37
N LEU A 11 3.29 9.01 -4.40
CA LEU A 11 4.35 8.11 -3.91
C LEU A 11 3.77 6.78 -3.42
N VAL A 12 2.74 6.82 -2.57
CA VAL A 12 2.10 5.61 -2.05
C VAL A 12 1.47 4.79 -3.16
N SER A 13 0.93 5.44 -4.21
CA SER A 13 0.37 4.73 -5.37
C SER A 13 1.45 4.04 -6.21
N ILE A 14 2.59 4.71 -6.44
CA ILE A 14 3.74 4.14 -7.14
C ILE A 14 4.30 2.95 -6.35
N LEU A 15 4.47 3.10 -5.04
CA LEU A 15 4.94 2.01 -4.17
C LEU A 15 3.97 0.82 -4.18
N SER A 16 2.66 1.07 -4.12
CA SER A 16 1.66 0.01 -4.24
C SER A 16 1.77 -0.73 -5.58
N TYR A 17 1.91 -0.02 -6.71
CA TYR A 17 2.12 -0.69 -8.00
C TYR A 17 3.42 -1.48 -8.05
N TYR A 18 4.51 -0.94 -7.50
CA TYR A 18 5.77 -1.67 -7.42
C TYR A 18 5.63 -2.97 -6.62
N LEU A 19 4.97 -2.93 -5.45
CA LEU A 19 4.72 -4.13 -4.64
C LEU A 19 3.79 -5.12 -5.34
N ALA A 20 2.78 -4.62 -6.08
CA ALA A 20 1.93 -5.47 -6.90
C ALA A 20 2.75 -6.23 -7.95
N MET A 21 3.69 -5.55 -8.62
CA MET A 21 4.59 -6.17 -9.57
C MET A 21 5.50 -7.21 -8.90
N VAL A 22 6.11 -6.88 -7.75
CA VAL A 22 6.95 -7.82 -7.01
C VAL A 22 6.20 -9.10 -6.67
N CYS A 23 4.97 -9.00 -6.17
CA CYS A 23 4.14 -10.17 -5.87
C CYS A 23 3.67 -10.93 -7.11
N MET A 24 3.45 -10.24 -8.24
CA MET A 24 2.97 -10.87 -9.47
C MET A 24 4.07 -11.57 -10.27
N PHE A 25 5.33 -11.11 -10.17
CA PHE A 25 6.47 -11.70 -10.89
C PHE A 25 7.27 -12.70 -10.07
N ASN A 26 7.09 -12.75 -8.74
CA ASN A 26 7.74 -13.74 -7.88
C ASN A 26 6.71 -14.70 -7.27
N ASN A 27 6.27 -15.67 -8.08
CA ASN A 27 5.17 -16.58 -7.73
C ASN A 27 5.45 -17.53 -6.55
N ASP A 28 6.72 -17.68 -6.13
CA ASP A 28 7.10 -18.56 -5.02
C ASP A 28 7.82 -17.80 -3.88
N MET A 29 7.71 -16.47 -3.86
CA MET A 29 8.43 -15.63 -2.89
C MET A 29 8.09 -16.00 -1.44
N PHE A 30 6.82 -16.25 -1.15
CA PHE A 30 6.38 -16.59 0.20
C PHE A 30 6.84 -17.99 0.61
N GLN A 31 6.97 -18.91 -0.35
CA GLN A 31 7.44 -20.28 -0.10
C GLN A 31 8.96 -20.35 0.05
N GLN A 32 9.71 -19.52 -0.67
CA GLN A 32 11.17 -19.50 -0.64
C GLN A 32 11.73 -18.86 0.63
N LEU A 33 10.98 -17.95 1.26
CA LEU A 33 11.39 -17.21 2.46
C LEU A 33 10.30 -17.30 3.55
N PRO A 34 10.00 -18.52 4.06
CA PRO A 34 8.91 -18.74 5.01
C PRO A 34 9.17 -18.05 6.35
N GLU A 35 10.43 -17.86 6.75
CA GLU A 35 10.80 -17.12 7.96
C GLU A 35 10.34 -15.66 7.91
N LEU A 36 10.28 -15.06 6.72
CA LEU A 36 9.86 -13.67 6.49
C LEU A 36 8.38 -13.54 6.15
N TYR A 37 7.87 -14.45 5.32
CA TYR A 37 6.54 -14.33 4.72
C TYR A 37 5.53 -15.34 5.26
N GLY A 38 5.90 -16.22 6.19
CA GLY A 38 5.02 -17.29 6.68
C GLY A 38 3.70 -16.78 7.26
N THR A 39 3.69 -15.62 7.90
CA THR A 39 2.43 -14.99 8.36
C THR A 39 1.61 -14.45 7.18
N LEU A 40 2.23 -13.86 6.15
CA LEU A 40 1.51 -13.39 4.96
C LEU A 40 0.96 -14.55 4.13
N SER A 41 1.71 -15.65 4.00
CA SER A 41 1.28 -16.83 3.23
C SER A 41 0.05 -17.52 3.83
N GLN A 42 -0.16 -17.39 5.15
CA GLN A 42 -1.36 -17.87 5.82
C GLN A 42 -2.59 -17.00 5.52
N LEU A 43 -2.39 -15.71 5.24
CA LEU A 43 -3.45 -14.77 4.92
C LEU A 43 -3.88 -14.82 3.45
N GLY A 44 -2.97 -15.21 2.55
CA GLY A 44 -3.28 -15.39 1.13
C GLY A 44 -2.05 -15.62 0.26
N SER A 45 -2.30 -15.88 -1.03
CA SER A 45 -1.25 -16.06 -2.03
C SER A 45 -0.65 -14.72 -2.48
N GLU A 46 0.55 -14.76 -3.05
CA GLU A 46 1.24 -13.63 -3.66
C GLU A 46 0.34 -12.93 -4.68
N THR A 47 -0.38 -13.71 -5.51
CA THR A 47 -1.35 -13.17 -6.47
C THR A 47 -2.47 -12.38 -5.81
N LEU A 48 -2.98 -12.84 -4.65
CA LEU A 48 -4.02 -12.11 -3.92
C LEU A 48 -3.48 -10.77 -3.42
N PHE A 49 -2.28 -10.76 -2.82
CA PHE A 49 -1.65 -9.52 -2.37
C PHE A 49 -1.34 -8.58 -3.55
N ALA A 50 -0.89 -9.12 -4.69
CA ALA A 50 -0.67 -8.34 -5.91
C ALA A 50 -1.96 -7.63 -6.36
N LEU A 51 -3.09 -8.34 -6.39
CA LEU A 51 -4.38 -7.77 -6.73
C LEU A 51 -4.85 -6.71 -5.73
N ILE A 52 -4.59 -6.90 -4.43
CA ILE A 52 -4.93 -5.91 -3.40
C ILE A 52 -4.09 -4.64 -3.58
N PHE A 53 -2.77 -4.76 -3.75
CA PHE A 53 -1.92 -3.59 -3.99
C PHE A 53 -2.31 -2.85 -5.28
N PHE A 54 -2.54 -3.61 -6.36
CA PHE A 54 -2.93 -3.06 -7.65
C PHE A 54 -4.28 -2.34 -7.59
N SER A 55 -5.28 -2.94 -6.97
CA SER A 55 -6.61 -2.34 -6.82
C SER A 55 -6.57 -1.09 -5.93
N ALA A 56 -5.86 -1.14 -4.80
CA ALA A 56 -5.68 0.03 -3.93
C ALA A 56 -5.00 1.19 -4.68
N ALA A 57 -3.93 0.91 -5.45
CA ALA A 57 -3.24 1.88 -6.29
C ALA A 57 -4.17 2.47 -7.37
N THR A 58 -4.88 1.60 -8.09
CA THR A 58 -5.79 1.98 -9.17
C THR A 58 -6.93 2.86 -8.68
N ILE A 59 -7.54 2.54 -7.54
CA ILE A 59 -8.58 3.36 -6.91
C ILE A 59 -8.05 4.77 -6.59
N LYS A 60 -6.84 4.89 -6.04
CA LYS A 60 -6.22 6.20 -5.76
C LYS A 60 -5.98 6.99 -7.05
N VAL A 61 -5.42 6.35 -8.06
CA VAL A 61 -5.13 7.00 -9.37
C VAL A 61 -6.42 7.45 -10.05
N ILE A 62 -7.44 6.59 -10.15
CA ILE A 62 -8.74 6.97 -10.69
C ILE A 62 -9.34 8.12 -9.88
N GLY A 63 -9.29 8.02 -8.55
CA GLY A 63 -9.77 9.08 -7.66
C GLY A 63 -9.05 10.42 -7.85
N LEU A 64 -7.75 10.41 -8.19
CA LEU A 64 -7.01 11.62 -8.58
C LEU A 64 -7.50 12.17 -9.93
N VAL A 65 -7.62 11.31 -10.94
CA VAL A 65 -8.05 11.68 -12.30
C VAL A 65 -9.43 12.32 -12.30
N ILE A 66 -10.40 11.73 -11.58
CA ILE A 66 -11.78 12.24 -11.52
C ILE A 66 -12.02 13.23 -10.37
N ASN A 67 -10.98 13.60 -9.62
CA ASN A 67 -11.06 14.48 -8.46
C ASN A 67 -12.07 14.02 -7.37
N SER A 68 -12.19 12.71 -7.16
CA SER A 68 -13.01 12.12 -6.11
C SER A 68 -12.20 11.92 -4.83
N TYR A 69 -12.42 12.77 -3.84
CA TYR A 69 -11.77 12.64 -2.53
C TYR A 69 -12.21 11.35 -1.80
N VAL A 70 -13.44 10.87 -2.04
CA VAL A 70 -13.95 9.64 -1.41
C VAL A 70 -13.16 8.44 -1.89
N MET A 71 -12.94 8.32 -3.20
CA MET A 71 -12.14 7.23 -3.77
C MET A 71 -10.69 7.30 -3.30
N ARG A 72 -10.10 8.49 -3.24
CA ARG A 72 -8.74 8.68 -2.74
C ARG A 72 -8.60 8.26 -1.27
N LYS A 73 -9.55 8.67 -0.41
CA LYS A 73 -9.60 8.25 1.00
C LYS A 73 -9.75 6.74 1.14
N PHE A 74 -10.63 6.13 0.34
CA PHE A 74 -10.82 4.68 0.35
C PHE A 74 -9.54 3.93 -0.08
N GLY A 75 -8.90 4.36 -1.16
CA GLY A 75 -7.65 3.75 -1.63
C GLY A 75 -6.48 3.95 -0.67
N LEU A 76 -6.39 5.10 0.02
CA LEU A 76 -5.43 5.31 1.12
C LEU A 76 -5.74 4.43 2.33
N GLY A 77 -7.02 4.26 2.69
CA GLY A 77 -7.45 3.36 3.76
C GLY A 77 -7.06 1.90 3.47
N LEU A 78 -7.30 1.43 2.24
CA LEU A 78 -6.85 0.11 1.81
C LEU A 78 -5.32 -0.03 1.87
N SER A 79 -4.59 1.01 1.45
CA SER A 79 -3.12 1.03 1.52
C SER A 79 -2.62 0.98 2.96
N ALA A 80 -3.24 1.74 3.85
CA ALA A 80 -2.92 1.73 5.27
C ALA A 80 -3.12 0.35 5.89
N LEU A 81 -4.25 -0.30 5.59
CA LEU A 81 -4.58 -1.61 6.12
C LEU A 81 -3.61 -2.68 5.60
N ILE A 82 -3.34 -2.73 4.29
CA ILE A 82 -2.43 -3.74 3.72
C ILE A 82 -1.00 -3.54 4.24
N TYR A 83 -0.52 -2.31 4.35
CA TYR A 83 0.81 -2.05 4.92
C TYR A 83 0.89 -2.38 6.40
N LEU A 84 -0.20 -2.19 7.15
CA LEU A 84 -0.24 -2.62 8.55
C LEU A 84 -0.13 -4.15 8.67
N ILE A 85 -0.83 -4.89 7.82
CA ILE A 85 -0.76 -6.36 7.78
C ILE A 85 0.67 -6.82 7.49
N ILE A 86 1.35 -6.21 6.52
CA ILE A 86 2.75 -6.52 6.22
C ILE A 86 3.65 -6.16 7.41
N ALA A 87 3.46 -4.98 8.01
CA ALA A 87 4.26 -4.52 9.14
C ALA A 87 4.15 -5.50 10.32
N VAL A 88 2.93 -5.96 10.63
CA VAL A 88 2.68 -6.97 11.66
C VAL A 88 3.33 -8.29 11.29
N SER A 89 3.19 -8.74 10.04
CA SER A 89 3.81 -9.99 9.58
C SER A 89 5.33 -9.96 9.69
N TYR A 90 5.95 -8.83 9.37
CA TYR A 90 7.39 -8.60 9.53
C TYR A 90 7.78 -8.51 11.02
N ALA A 91 6.93 -7.95 11.87
CA ALA A 91 7.18 -7.87 13.31
C ALA A 91 7.06 -9.23 14.01
N THR A 92 6.24 -10.14 13.48
CA THR A 92 6.08 -11.52 13.97
C THR A 92 7.02 -12.52 13.28
N SER A 93 7.85 -12.07 12.34
CA SER A 93 8.82 -12.92 11.65
C SER A 93 9.93 -13.41 12.60
N GLU A 94 10.47 -14.60 12.34
CA GLU A 94 11.53 -15.20 13.18
C GLU A 94 12.89 -14.51 13.00
N MET A 95 13.01 -13.58 12.03
CA MET A 95 14.21 -12.79 11.81
C MET A 95 14.36 -11.68 12.86
N SER A 96 15.42 -11.78 13.66
CA SER A 96 15.70 -10.91 14.82
C SER A 96 15.98 -9.42 14.50
N LEU A 97 16.03 -9.02 13.22
CA LEU A 97 16.25 -7.63 12.79
C LEU A 97 15.61 -7.36 11.42
N ASN A 98 14.32 -7.08 11.43
CA ASN A 98 13.56 -6.84 10.21
C ASN A 98 13.11 -5.38 10.07
N TRP A 99 13.95 -4.56 9.42
CA TRP A 99 13.66 -3.15 9.13
C TRP A 99 12.36 -2.93 8.35
N GLY A 100 11.90 -3.96 7.61
CA GLY A 100 10.64 -3.88 6.88
C GLY A 100 9.44 -3.63 7.79
N ALA A 101 9.42 -4.15 9.02
CA ALA A 101 8.34 -3.89 9.97
C ALA A 101 8.16 -2.37 10.23
N GLY A 102 9.26 -1.68 10.50
CA GLY A 102 9.26 -0.23 10.72
C GLY A 102 8.87 0.56 9.47
N ILE A 103 9.40 0.19 8.31
CA ILE A 103 9.09 0.86 7.03
C ILE A 103 7.61 0.74 6.69
N PHE A 104 7.04 -0.47 6.75
CA PHE A 104 5.64 -0.70 6.42
C PHE A 104 4.70 -0.09 7.48
N PHE A 105 5.12 -0.06 8.75
CA PHE A 105 4.38 0.65 9.80
C PHE A 105 4.31 2.15 9.51
N LEU A 106 5.43 2.78 9.15
CA LEU A 106 5.45 4.20 8.78
C LEU A 106 4.59 4.46 7.55
N LEU A 107 4.68 3.63 6.51
CA LEU A 107 3.82 3.74 5.32
C LEU A 107 2.33 3.62 5.67
N SER A 108 1.98 2.72 6.59
CA SER A 108 0.62 2.59 7.10
C SER A 108 0.17 3.85 7.85
N ALA A 109 0.95 4.31 8.82
CA ALA A 109 0.65 5.48 9.62
C ALA A 109 0.51 6.75 8.76
N PHE A 110 1.45 6.99 7.84
CA PHE A 110 1.37 8.14 6.94
C PHE A 110 0.19 8.03 5.96
N SER A 111 -0.15 6.83 5.49
CA SER A 111 -1.35 6.61 4.67
C SER A 111 -2.62 6.98 5.44
N LEU A 112 -2.73 6.61 6.73
CA LEU A 112 -3.84 7.00 7.60
C LEU A 112 -3.90 8.50 7.85
N LEU A 113 -2.76 9.12 8.20
CA LEU A 113 -2.71 10.56 8.45
C LEU A 113 -3.12 11.34 7.20
N ASN A 114 -2.69 10.90 6.03
CA ASN A 114 -3.00 11.57 4.78
C ASN A 114 -4.50 11.53 4.44
N ILE A 115 -5.27 10.54 4.90
CA ILE A 115 -6.75 10.49 4.72
C ILE A 115 -7.42 11.78 5.22
N PHE A 116 -6.93 12.36 6.32
CA PHE A 116 -7.47 13.61 6.88
C PHE A 116 -7.06 14.84 6.07
N GLU A 117 -5.96 14.75 5.31
CA GLU A 117 -5.44 15.83 4.47
C GLU A 117 -6.02 15.83 3.04
N VAL A 118 -6.58 14.70 2.59
CA VAL A 118 -7.22 14.57 1.28
C VAL A 118 -8.35 15.58 1.12
N ARG A 119 -8.18 16.47 0.14
CA ARG A 119 -9.17 17.45 -0.33
C ARG A 119 -9.26 17.42 -1.86
N HIS A 120 -10.29 18.04 -2.42
CA HIS A 120 -10.42 18.20 -3.87
C HIS A 120 -9.16 18.82 -4.51
N THR A 121 -8.70 18.20 -5.58
CA THR A 121 -7.56 18.57 -6.45
C THR A 121 -8.08 19.09 -7.78
N LYS A 122 -7.75 20.33 -8.17
CA LYS A 122 -8.02 20.82 -9.53
C LYS A 122 -6.92 20.32 -10.48
N LEU A 123 -7.07 19.10 -11.00
CA LEU A 123 -6.16 18.50 -11.98
C LEU A 123 -6.55 18.81 -13.44
N MET A 124 -7.81 19.20 -13.67
CA MET A 124 -8.32 19.65 -14.96
C MET A 124 -9.01 21.02 -14.77
N GLU A 125 -8.25 22.09 -14.97
CA GLU A 125 -8.76 23.40 -15.39
C GLU A 125 -8.26 23.65 -16.80
#